data_AF-A0A4Y8AHK3-F1
#
_entry.id   AF-A0A4Y8AHK3-F1
#
_cell.length_a   1.000
_cell.length_b   1.000
_cell.length_c   1.000
_cell.angle_alpha   90.00
_cell.angle_beta   90.00
_cell.angle_gamma   90.00
#
_symmetry.space_group_name_H-M   'P 1'
#
loop_
_entity.id
_entity.type
_entity.pdbx_description
1 polymer ?
#
loop_
_entity_poly.entity_id
_entity_poly.type
_entity_poly.pdbx_seq_one_letter_code
_entity_poly.pdbx_strand_id
1 'polypeptide(L)'
;MPNAIKNESELRPQVIWELNKNKPGLMDELQAVLPGIKQHYQRVMESIGEEVGLDPFKAKSSVRPIRHLRAWYDRLDGSGVIAVKGTEIIHQHIPKKLNMLKQLRVDYPSRGRSLFSVLEHFPIVEQKIPMAVTVEECMQDMENALAFQSEHIRLFKKLAHCPLPLAIFKWTETQQAAFMNILLPLLSGRSSQIVQYASSKGLGGMLYYYPQLPIRVAHIDLEWQLPDNDYQGRLKKIKDNCDPASAVNTWVDNLARMLVCKMMPGSIESIGAGHCLEAQNAVVDGGFVDLGSMKKFEDISTAQEFTETLSAAIIDLSNTIRMFLAGRLADPVAEYRNPSVMMLHTTFLVYTSLFKSLRSYQQEITLDARLAAFLDQQSLFQDLDKTYSALYPKHDINIAHNKPGSNGTSL
;
A
#
# COMPACT_ATOMS: atom_id res chain seq x y z
N MET A 1 -32.57 -21.97 27.82
CA MET A 1 -31.16 -21.59 27.71
C MET A 1 -31.01 -20.23 28.37
N PRO A 2 -30.15 -20.04 29.38
CA PRO A 2 -30.01 -18.76 30.02
C PRO A 2 -29.22 -17.83 29.10
N ASN A 3 -29.87 -16.76 28.63
CA ASN A 3 -29.22 -15.61 28.03
C ASN A 3 -28.34 -14.96 29.10
N ALA A 4 -27.09 -15.40 29.18
CA ALA A 4 -26.06 -14.60 29.83
C ALA A 4 -25.92 -13.33 28.99
N ILE A 5 -26.45 -12.23 29.51
CA ILE A 5 -26.15 -10.88 29.03
C ILE A 5 -24.64 -10.74 29.21
N LYS A 6 -23.88 -11.04 28.15
CA LYS A 6 -22.44 -10.72 28.12
C LYS A 6 -22.35 -9.21 28.32
N ASN A 7 -21.55 -8.80 29.30
CA ASN A 7 -21.29 -7.39 29.54
C ASN A 7 -20.86 -6.74 28.22
N GLU A 8 -21.57 -5.71 27.77
CA GLU A 8 -21.24 -5.00 26.52
C GLU A 8 -19.79 -4.47 26.51
N SER A 9 -19.20 -4.28 27.70
CA SER A 9 -17.79 -3.91 27.87
C SER A 9 -16.79 -4.98 27.43
N GLU A 10 -17.17 -6.27 27.36
CA GLU A 10 -16.28 -7.37 26.94
C GLU A 10 -16.14 -7.51 25.41
N LEU A 11 -16.94 -6.77 24.63
CA LEU A 11 -16.94 -6.85 23.17
C LEU A 11 -16.31 -5.64 22.47
N ARG A 12 -15.93 -4.59 23.22
CA ARG A 12 -15.27 -3.43 22.64
C ARG A 12 -13.78 -3.70 22.40
N PRO A 13 -13.22 -3.36 21.23
CA PRO A 13 -11.80 -3.50 20.98
C PRO A 13 -10.99 -2.51 21.85
N GLN A 14 -9.77 -2.91 22.19
CA GLN A 14 -8.85 -2.08 22.95
C GLN A 14 -8.14 -1.12 22.00
N VAL A 15 -8.22 0.19 22.25
CA VAL A 15 -7.41 1.17 21.53
C VAL A 15 -5.96 1.07 22.02
N ILE A 16 -5.04 0.74 21.11
CA ILE A 16 -3.61 0.52 21.44
C ILE A 16 -2.71 1.67 20.99
N TRP A 17 -3.19 2.52 20.07
CA TRP A 17 -2.49 3.72 19.63
C TRP A 17 -3.49 4.80 19.18
N GLU A 18 -3.21 6.08 19.48
CA GLU A 18 -4.03 7.23 19.06
C GLU A 18 -3.16 8.44 18.76
N LEU A 19 -3.48 9.14 17.66
CA LEU A 19 -2.78 10.35 17.23
C LEU A 19 -2.85 11.45 18.30
N ASN A 20 -4.02 11.70 18.87
CA ASN A 20 -4.22 12.76 19.88
C ASN A 20 -3.38 12.55 21.15
N LYS A 21 -3.06 11.29 21.49
CA LYS A 21 -2.23 10.96 22.66
C LYS A 21 -0.75 10.96 22.34
N ASN A 22 -0.36 10.43 21.18
CA ASN A 22 1.04 10.22 20.81
C ASN A 22 1.68 11.42 20.10
N LYS A 23 0.88 12.22 19.39
CA LYS A 23 1.30 13.39 18.59
C LYS A 23 0.24 14.51 18.66
N PRO A 24 -0.04 15.07 19.85
CA PRO A 24 -1.09 16.08 20.02
C PRO A 24 -0.92 17.30 19.09
N GLY A 25 0.31 17.76 18.87
CA GLY A 25 0.57 18.88 17.95
C GLY A 25 0.14 18.60 16.51
N LEU A 26 0.30 17.37 16.02
CA LEU A 26 -0.15 16.99 14.66
C LEU A 26 -1.68 16.93 14.56
N MET A 27 -2.37 16.55 15.65
CA MET A 27 -3.82 16.59 15.72
C MET A 27 -4.36 18.04 15.74
N ASP A 28 -3.63 18.95 16.37
CA ASP A 28 -3.97 20.38 16.36
C ASP A 28 -3.77 21.01 14.99
N GLU A 29 -2.68 20.67 14.30
CA GLU A 29 -2.46 21.05 12.89
C GLU A 29 -3.58 20.50 11.98
N LEU A 30 -3.98 19.25 12.17
CA LEU A 30 -5.08 18.65 11.42
C LEU A 30 -6.41 19.38 11.68
N GLN A 31 -6.70 19.74 12.93
CA GLN A 31 -7.89 20.50 13.30
C GLN A 31 -7.90 21.91 12.70
N ALA A 32 -6.72 22.54 12.54
CA ALA A 32 -6.60 23.85 11.91
C ALA A 32 -6.90 23.79 10.40
N VAL A 33 -6.48 22.71 9.72
CA VAL A 33 -6.75 22.50 8.29
C VAL A 33 -8.17 21.96 8.05
N LEU A 34 -8.71 21.19 9.00
CA LEU A 34 -9.99 20.49 8.88
C LEU A 34 -10.83 20.71 10.15
N PRO A 35 -11.54 21.85 10.23
CA PRO A 35 -12.45 22.12 11.33
C PRO A 35 -13.48 21.00 11.46
N GLY A 36 -13.54 20.36 12.63
CA GLY A 36 -14.50 19.30 12.91
C GLY A 36 -13.90 17.89 12.96
N ILE A 37 -12.63 17.72 12.58
CA ILE A 37 -12.00 16.40 12.51
C ILE A 37 -11.96 15.69 13.87
N LYS A 38 -11.77 16.41 14.99
CA LYS A 38 -11.79 15.82 16.34
C LYS A 38 -13.17 15.24 16.68
N GLN A 39 -14.25 15.99 16.42
CA GLN A 39 -15.62 15.51 16.65
C GLN A 39 -15.96 14.32 15.75
N HIS A 40 -15.54 14.38 14.47
CA HIS A 40 -15.76 13.31 13.51
C HIS A 40 -15.03 12.03 13.89
N TYR A 41 -13.76 12.17 14.31
CA TYR A 41 -12.96 11.06 14.87
C TYR A 41 -13.64 10.43 16.08
N GLN A 42 -14.11 11.22 17.05
CA GLN A 42 -14.79 10.72 18.23
C GLN A 42 -16.05 9.92 17.88
N ARG A 43 -16.89 10.45 16.99
CA ARG A 43 -18.09 9.73 16.51
C ARG A 43 -17.74 8.41 15.85
N VAL A 44 -16.72 8.39 14.98
CA VAL A 44 -16.29 7.14 14.31
C VAL A 44 -15.75 6.15 15.34
N MET A 45 -14.95 6.61 16.31
CA MET A 45 -14.46 5.76 17.41
C MET A 45 -15.59 5.14 18.24
N GLU A 46 -16.66 5.90 18.52
CA GLU A 46 -17.82 5.41 19.26
C GLU A 46 -18.60 4.33 18.50
N SER A 47 -18.61 4.40 17.17
CA SER A 47 -19.21 3.39 16.29
C SER A 47 -18.35 2.13 16.09
N ILE A 48 -17.11 2.09 16.60
CA ILE A 48 -16.28 0.89 16.47
C ILE A 48 -16.91 -0.24 17.29
N GLY A 49 -17.27 -1.32 16.60
CA GLY A 49 -18.00 -2.45 17.16
C GLY A 49 -19.41 -2.58 16.57
N GLU A 50 -19.89 -1.57 15.86
CA GLU A 50 -21.13 -1.66 15.08
C GLU A 50 -20.88 -2.40 13.76
N GLU A 51 -21.87 -3.19 13.32
CA GLU A 51 -21.80 -3.88 12.04
C GLU A 51 -21.98 -2.89 10.88
N VAL A 52 -21.03 -2.91 9.95
CA VAL A 52 -21.14 -2.20 8.68
C VAL A 52 -21.11 -3.20 7.54
N GLY A 53 -22.00 -3.02 6.56
CA GLY A 53 -22.18 -3.96 5.45
C GLY A 53 -20.88 -4.40 4.78
N LEU A 54 -20.79 -5.69 4.45
CA LEU A 54 -19.61 -6.32 3.83
C LEU A 54 -19.55 -6.16 2.30
N ASP A 55 -20.65 -5.74 1.69
CA ASP A 55 -20.76 -5.53 0.24
C ASP A 55 -20.62 -4.04 -0.11
N PRO A 56 -20.25 -3.69 -1.36
CA PRO A 56 -20.14 -2.30 -1.75
C PRO A 56 -21.46 -1.54 -1.53
N PHE A 57 -21.37 -0.34 -0.96
CA PHE A 57 -22.52 0.53 -0.72
C PHE A 57 -22.14 2.00 -0.83
N LYS A 58 -23.12 2.86 -1.09
CA LYS A 58 -22.95 4.31 -1.17
C LYS A 58 -24.09 5.00 -0.42
N ALA A 59 -23.88 5.28 0.86
CA ALA A 59 -24.79 6.07 1.69
C ALA A 59 -24.35 7.55 1.71
N LYS A 60 -25.17 8.42 2.32
CA LYS A 60 -24.86 9.84 2.47
C LYS A 60 -23.62 10.08 3.33
N SER A 61 -23.53 9.40 4.47
CA SER A 61 -22.45 9.55 5.45
C SER A 61 -21.33 8.53 5.30
N SER A 62 -21.54 7.42 4.58
CA SER A 62 -20.56 6.35 4.48
C SER A 62 -20.55 5.66 3.12
N VAL A 63 -19.43 5.04 2.78
CA VAL A 63 -19.25 4.35 1.50
C VAL A 63 -18.27 3.19 1.63
N ARG A 64 -18.57 2.08 0.98
CA ARG A 64 -17.62 0.99 0.71
C ARG A 64 -17.48 0.85 -0.80
N PRO A 65 -16.35 1.28 -1.40
CA PRO A 65 -16.13 1.13 -2.84
C PRO A 65 -16.01 -0.34 -3.25
N ILE A 66 -16.09 -0.59 -4.55
CA ILE A 66 -16.00 -1.95 -5.07
C ILE A 66 -14.59 -2.50 -4.81
N ARG A 67 -14.49 -3.77 -4.40
CA ARG A 67 -13.24 -4.48 -4.04
C ARG A 67 -12.55 -4.02 -2.74
N HIS A 68 -13.14 -3.11 -1.96
CA HIS A 68 -12.63 -2.75 -0.63
C HIS A 68 -13.11 -3.75 0.43
N LEU A 69 -12.45 -4.90 0.48
CA LEU A 69 -12.86 -6.03 1.34
C LEU A 69 -12.59 -5.84 2.83
N ARG A 70 -11.65 -4.95 3.19
CA ARG A 70 -11.17 -4.77 4.57
C ARG A 70 -11.31 -3.33 5.07
N ALA A 71 -12.01 -2.47 4.32
CA ALA A 71 -12.20 -1.07 4.68
C ALA A 71 -13.51 -0.50 4.13
N TRP A 72 -14.05 0.45 4.87
CA TRP A 72 -15.09 1.38 4.44
C TRP A 72 -14.72 2.80 4.88
N TYR A 73 -15.47 3.80 4.42
CA TYR A 73 -15.14 5.20 4.64
C TYR A 73 -16.35 5.95 5.19
N ASP A 74 -16.11 6.72 6.25
CA ASP A 74 -17.05 7.67 6.83
C ASP A 74 -16.71 9.09 6.32
N ARG A 75 -17.67 9.77 5.71
CA ARG A 75 -17.50 11.06 5.02
C ARG A 75 -17.57 12.20 6.01
N LEU A 76 -16.53 13.04 6.03
CA LEU A 76 -16.54 14.30 6.76
C LEU A 76 -17.34 15.35 5.97
N ASP A 77 -18.25 16.06 6.63
CA ASP A 77 -18.97 17.17 6.03
C ASP A 77 -17.97 18.25 5.56
N GLY A 78 -18.06 18.65 4.29
CA GLY A 78 -17.18 19.66 3.69
C GLY A 78 -16.02 19.09 2.88
N SER A 79 -15.26 18.09 3.38
CA SER A 79 -14.23 17.39 2.59
C SER A 79 -13.56 16.24 3.34
N GLY A 80 -13.22 15.16 2.63
CA GLY A 80 -12.41 14.05 3.13
C GLY A 80 -13.20 12.93 3.79
N VAL A 81 -12.45 11.91 4.23
CA VAL A 81 -13.00 10.70 4.83
C VAL A 81 -12.15 10.21 5.99
N ILE A 82 -12.78 9.56 6.96
CA ILE A 82 -12.10 8.62 7.86
C ILE A 82 -12.32 7.22 7.31
N ALA A 83 -11.25 6.55 6.92
CA ALA A 83 -11.27 5.15 6.60
C ALA A 83 -11.29 4.32 7.88
N VAL A 84 -12.16 3.31 7.91
CA VAL A 84 -12.28 2.34 8.98
C VAL A 84 -11.88 0.99 8.40
N LYS A 85 -10.69 0.50 8.77
CA LYS A 85 -10.09 -0.73 8.22
C LYS A 85 -10.09 -1.82 9.31
N GLY A 86 -10.48 -3.04 8.97
CA GLY A 86 -10.40 -4.21 9.87
C GLY A 86 -11.59 -4.45 10.80
N THR A 87 -12.76 -3.85 10.52
CA THR A 87 -13.99 -4.07 11.31
C THR A 87 -14.84 -5.23 10.84
N GLU A 88 -14.47 -5.89 9.74
CA GLU A 88 -15.29 -6.92 9.13
C GLU A 88 -15.44 -8.16 9.99
N ILE A 89 -14.46 -8.49 10.84
CA ILE A 89 -14.38 -9.79 11.53
C ILE A 89 -15.55 -10.09 12.48
N ILE A 90 -16.24 -9.04 12.95
CA ILE A 90 -17.36 -9.15 13.89
C ILE A 90 -18.72 -9.25 13.19
N HIS A 91 -18.76 -9.10 11.87
CA HIS A 91 -20.02 -9.02 11.14
C HIS A 91 -20.68 -10.40 10.99
N GLN A 92 -21.97 -10.52 11.32
CA GLN A 92 -22.74 -11.76 11.32
C GLN A 92 -22.72 -12.53 9.98
N HIS A 93 -22.59 -11.83 8.85
CA HIS A 93 -22.50 -12.43 7.51
C HIS A 93 -21.09 -12.84 7.05
N ILE A 94 -20.07 -12.79 7.92
CA ILE A 94 -18.71 -13.25 7.60
C ILE A 94 -18.66 -14.69 7.08
N PRO A 95 -19.35 -15.68 7.67
CA PRO A 95 -19.35 -17.04 7.14
C PRO A 95 -19.82 -17.12 5.67
N LYS A 96 -20.86 -16.37 5.32
CA LYS A 96 -21.38 -16.31 3.94
C LYS A 96 -20.35 -15.68 3.00
N LYS A 97 -19.74 -14.56 3.41
CA LYS A 97 -18.75 -13.85 2.60
C LYS A 97 -17.49 -14.68 2.35
N LEU A 98 -16.94 -15.34 3.38
CA LEU A 98 -15.76 -16.19 3.24
C LEU A 98 -16.02 -17.42 2.35
N ASN A 99 -17.19 -18.04 2.46
CA ASN A 99 -17.59 -19.13 1.56
C ASN A 99 -17.71 -18.66 0.09
N MET A 100 -18.22 -17.46 -0.15
CA MET A 100 -18.22 -16.87 -1.49
C MET A 100 -16.79 -16.68 -2.02
N LEU A 101 -15.88 -16.11 -1.21
CA LEU A 101 -14.47 -15.93 -1.61
C LEU A 101 -13.76 -17.26 -1.89
N LYS A 102 -14.12 -18.35 -1.18
CA LYS A 102 -13.60 -19.70 -1.43
C LYS A 102 -14.01 -20.26 -2.80
N GLN A 103 -15.18 -19.86 -3.31
CA GLN A 103 -15.71 -20.30 -4.60
C GLN A 103 -15.15 -19.48 -5.77
N LEU A 104 -14.84 -18.21 -5.55
CA LEU A 104 -14.29 -17.33 -6.59
C LEU A 104 -12.82 -17.65 -6.88
N ARG A 105 -12.43 -17.60 -8.16
CA ARG A 105 -11.03 -17.68 -8.60
C ARG A 105 -10.49 -16.30 -8.91
N VAL A 106 -9.19 -16.10 -8.72
CA VAL A 106 -8.51 -14.88 -9.14
C VAL A 106 -8.34 -14.96 -10.65
N ASP A 107 -8.71 -13.89 -11.34
CA ASP A 107 -8.53 -13.80 -12.79
C ASP A 107 -7.34 -12.90 -13.09
N TYR A 108 -6.32 -13.47 -13.74
CA TYR A 108 -5.15 -12.75 -14.19
C TYR A 108 -5.30 -12.48 -15.69
N PRO A 109 -5.26 -11.21 -16.13
CA PRO A 109 -5.53 -10.84 -17.53
C PRO A 109 -4.79 -11.66 -18.60
N SER A 110 -3.54 -12.11 -18.38
CA SER A 110 -2.77 -12.96 -19.31
C SER A 110 -2.77 -14.44 -18.98
N ARG A 111 -2.89 -14.79 -17.70
CA ARG A 111 -2.69 -16.17 -17.23
C ARG A 111 -4.01 -16.92 -17.07
N GLY A 112 -5.12 -16.21 -17.24
CA GLY A 112 -6.46 -16.70 -16.99
C GLY A 112 -6.72 -16.90 -15.50
N ARG A 113 -7.66 -17.80 -15.20
CA ARG A 113 -8.10 -18.06 -13.84
C ARG A 113 -7.08 -18.88 -13.06
N SER A 114 -6.78 -18.45 -11.84
CA SER A 114 -5.96 -19.17 -10.88
C SER A 114 -6.58 -20.53 -10.51
N LEU A 115 -5.72 -21.47 -10.11
CA LEU A 115 -6.17 -22.73 -9.52
C LEU A 115 -6.69 -22.56 -8.07
N PHE A 116 -6.12 -21.58 -7.35
CA PHE A 116 -6.51 -21.24 -5.99
C PHE A 116 -7.62 -20.19 -5.95
N SER A 117 -8.36 -20.11 -4.85
CA SER A 117 -9.49 -19.18 -4.71
C SER A 117 -9.04 -17.76 -4.34
N VAL A 118 -9.96 -16.79 -4.41
CA VAL A 118 -9.71 -15.45 -3.86
C VAL A 118 -9.39 -15.54 -2.37
N LEU A 119 -10.04 -16.46 -1.64
CA LEU A 119 -9.75 -16.68 -0.22
C LEU A 119 -8.30 -17.16 0.02
N GLU A 120 -7.75 -17.98 -0.87
CA GLU A 120 -6.35 -18.46 -0.79
C GLU A 120 -5.32 -17.43 -1.30
N HIS A 121 -5.73 -16.51 -2.18
CA HIS A 121 -4.85 -15.46 -2.72
C HIS A 121 -4.26 -14.58 -1.62
N PHE A 122 -5.10 -14.16 -0.66
CA PHE A 122 -4.71 -13.31 0.45
C PHE A 122 -3.48 -13.85 1.22
N PRO A 123 -3.51 -15.07 1.79
CA PRO A 123 -2.35 -15.56 2.52
C PRO A 123 -1.18 -15.97 1.61
N ILE A 124 -1.43 -16.52 0.43
CA ILE A 124 -0.36 -17.06 -0.43
C ILE A 124 0.41 -15.94 -1.15
N VAL A 125 -0.31 -14.93 -1.66
CA VAL A 125 0.25 -13.89 -2.53
C VAL A 125 0.43 -12.60 -1.75
N GLU A 126 -0.62 -12.11 -1.09
CA GLU A 126 -0.56 -10.82 -0.38
C GLU A 126 0.09 -10.94 0.99
N GLN A 127 0.22 -12.16 1.54
CA GLN A 127 0.61 -12.42 2.94
C GLN A 127 -0.32 -11.74 3.96
N LYS A 128 -1.60 -11.57 3.59
CA LYS A 128 -2.63 -10.92 4.41
C LYS A 128 -3.72 -11.92 4.80
N ILE A 129 -4.49 -11.57 5.83
CA ILE A 129 -5.63 -12.40 6.27
C ILE A 129 -6.89 -11.95 5.52
N PRO A 130 -7.64 -12.85 4.86
CA PRO A 130 -8.88 -12.48 4.17
C PRO A 130 -9.87 -11.82 5.15
N MET A 131 -10.47 -10.70 4.77
CA MET A 131 -11.46 -9.97 5.59
C MET A 131 -10.95 -9.48 6.97
N ALA A 132 -9.65 -9.61 7.28
CA ALA A 132 -9.10 -9.19 8.56
C ALA A 132 -7.77 -8.45 8.38
N VAL A 133 -7.39 -7.72 9.41
CA VAL A 133 -6.12 -6.98 9.46
C VAL A 133 -5.42 -7.37 10.75
N THR A 134 -4.11 -7.59 10.70
CA THR A 134 -3.32 -7.90 11.89
C THR A 134 -2.96 -6.61 12.62
N VAL A 135 -2.73 -6.69 13.93
CA VAL A 135 -2.19 -5.54 14.68
C VAL A 135 -0.86 -5.07 14.09
N GLU A 136 -0.03 -6.01 13.64
CA GLU A 136 1.26 -5.73 13.00
C GLU A 136 1.10 -4.95 11.68
N GLU A 137 0.18 -5.35 10.79
CA GLU A 137 -0.13 -4.59 9.57
C GLU A 137 -0.58 -3.17 9.90
N CYS A 138 -1.46 -3.00 10.91
CA CYS A 138 -1.90 -1.67 11.34
C CYS A 138 -0.77 -0.80 11.89
N MET A 139 0.12 -1.38 12.71
CA MET A 139 1.25 -0.66 13.30
C MET A 139 2.25 -0.24 12.22
N GLN A 140 2.58 -1.14 11.28
CA GLN A 140 3.48 -0.84 10.19
C GLN A 140 2.92 0.23 9.25
N ASP A 141 1.64 0.13 8.85
CA ASP A 141 0.95 1.16 8.07
C ASP A 141 0.99 2.52 8.79
N MET A 142 0.73 2.52 10.10
CA MET A 142 0.73 3.74 10.91
C MET A 142 2.11 4.37 11.04
N GLU A 143 3.15 3.58 11.36
CA GLU A 143 4.50 4.09 11.56
C GLU A 143 5.03 4.75 10.29
N ASN A 144 4.84 4.10 9.14
CA ASN A 144 5.26 4.61 7.85
C ASN A 144 4.46 5.83 7.41
N ALA A 145 3.13 5.78 7.52
CA ALA A 145 2.27 6.91 7.16
C ALA A 145 2.51 8.13 8.05
N LEU A 146 2.70 7.92 9.36
CA LEU A 146 2.97 8.98 10.32
C LEU A 146 4.35 9.60 10.08
N ALA A 147 5.38 8.79 9.83
CA ALA A 147 6.71 9.28 9.50
C ALA A 147 6.69 10.17 8.25
N PHE A 148 6.05 9.68 7.18
CA PHE A 148 5.90 10.45 5.95
C PHE A 148 5.10 11.74 6.14
N GLN A 149 3.90 11.67 6.74
CA GLN A 149 3.06 12.86 6.93
C GLN A 149 3.72 13.91 7.83
N SER A 150 4.40 13.48 8.90
CA SER A 150 5.11 14.40 9.81
C SER A 150 6.20 15.17 9.06
N GLU A 151 7.02 14.46 8.28
CA GLU A 151 8.10 15.08 7.51
C GLU A 151 7.56 15.93 6.35
N HIS A 152 6.51 15.47 5.68
CA HIS A 152 5.86 16.21 4.61
C HIS A 152 5.24 17.52 5.12
N ILE A 153 4.56 17.51 6.27
CA ILE A 153 4.04 18.75 6.86
C ILE A 153 5.20 19.66 7.28
N ARG A 154 6.26 19.12 7.88
CA ARG A 154 7.42 19.91 8.28
C ARG A 154 8.01 20.68 7.10
N LEU A 155 8.18 20.01 5.96
CA LEU A 155 8.79 20.56 4.75
C LEU A 155 7.83 21.42 3.91
N PHE A 156 6.60 20.95 3.69
CA PHE A 156 5.66 21.53 2.71
C PHE A 156 4.49 22.28 3.33
N LYS A 157 4.37 22.28 4.67
CA LYS A 157 3.31 22.98 5.44
C LYS A 157 1.88 22.61 5.03
N LYS A 158 1.68 21.39 4.51
CA LYS A 158 0.39 20.85 4.12
C LYS A 158 0.38 19.33 4.23
N LEU A 159 -0.81 18.74 4.31
CA LEU A 159 -0.99 17.30 4.24
C LEU A 159 -0.66 16.77 2.85
N ALA A 160 -0.04 15.60 2.79
CA ALA A 160 0.06 14.84 1.56
C ALA A 160 -1.30 14.20 1.22
N HIS A 161 -1.52 13.90 -0.06
CA HIS A 161 -2.63 13.03 -0.50
C HIS A 161 -2.32 11.58 -0.14
N CYS A 162 -2.23 11.29 1.15
CA CYS A 162 -1.86 10.00 1.72
C CYS A 162 -2.60 9.82 3.06
N PRO A 163 -2.76 8.58 3.55
CA PRO A 163 -3.31 8.32 4.87
C PRO A 163 -2.60 9.12 5.96
N LEU A 164 -3.38 9.71 6.87
CA LEU A 164 -2.91 10.19 8.17
C LEU A 164 -3.52 9.29 9.25
N PRO A 165 -2.74 8.44 9.92
CA PRO A 165 -3.28 7.53 10.93
C PRO A 165 -3.85 8.30 12.13
N LEU A 166 -5.03 7.88 12.58
CA LEU A 166 -5.76 8.49 13.70
C LEU A 166 -5.78 7.59 14.93
N ALA A 167 -6.03 6.30 14.74
CA ALA A 167 -6.07 5.31 15.82
C ALA A 167 -5.81 3.89 15.32
N ILE A 168 -5.33 3.04 16.23
CA ILE A 168 -5.27 1.59 16.04
C ILE A 168 -5.95 0.94 17.24
N PHE A 169 -6.75 -0.08 16.95
CA PHE A 169 -7.40 -0.89 17.97
C PHE A 169 -7.11 -2.38 17.74
N LYS A 170 -7.13 -3.13 18.83
CA LYS A 170 -6.96 -4.58 18.88
C LYS A 170 -8.27 -5.24 19.29
N TRP A 171 -8.71 -6.22 18.51
CA TRP A 171 -9.88 -7.01 18.83
C TRP A 171 -9.62 -7.92 20.03
N THR A 172 -10.67 -8.25 20.78
CA THR A 172 -10.53 -9.16 21.93
C THR A 172 -10.17 -10.57 21.45
N GLU A 173 -9.54 -11.36 22.32
CA GLU A 173 -9.20 -12.76 22.02
C GLU A 173 -10.45 -13.58 21.66
N THR A 174 -11.60 -13.25 22.26
CA THR A 174 -12.87 -13.90 21.95
C THR A 174 -13.33 -13.61 20.52
N GLN A 175 -13.26 -12.34 20.07
CA GLN A 175 -13.65 -11.96 18.70
C GLN A 175 -12.68 -12.54 17.67
N GLN A 176 -11.38 -12.49 17.97
CA GLN A 176 -10.37 -13.13 17.13
C GLN A 176 -10.62 -14.65 17.02
N ALA A 177 -10.80 -15.35 18.14
CA ALA A 177 -11.04 -16.80 18.11
C ALA A 177 -12.32 -17.14 17.33
N ALA A 178 -13.40 -16.37 17.50
CA ALA A 178 -14.64 -16.57 16.76
C ALA A 178 -14.42 -16.45 15.24
N PHE A 179 -13.71 -15.41 14.79
CA PHE A 179 -13.38 -15.23 13.38
C PHE A 179 -12.49 -16.35 12.84
N MET A 180 -11.44 -16.72 13.57
CA MET A 180 -10.47 -17.75 13.17
C MET A 180 -11.12 -19.13 13.06
N ASN A 181 -12.08 -19.45 13.95
CA ASN A 181 -12.85 -20.69 13.89
C ASN A 181 -13.72 -20.80 12.62
N ILE A 182 -14.12 -19.67 12.03
CA ILE A 182 -14.84 -19.63 10.76
C ILE A 182 -13.87 -19.75 9.58
N LEU A 183 -12.75 -19.01 9.64
CA LEU A 183 -11.81 -18.88 8.52
C LEU A 183 -10.97 -20.14 8.29
N LEU A 184 -10.33 -20.68 9.33
CA LEU A 184 -9.32 -21.74 9.19
C LEU A 184 -9.85 -23.01 8.50
N PRO A 185 -11.07 -23.50 8.77
CA PRO A 185 -11.61 -24.67 8.05
C PRO A 185 -11.85 -24.44 6.55
N LEU A 186 -11.85 -23.19 6.09
CA LEU A 186 -12.07 -22.84 4.69
C LEU A 186 -10.79 -22.81 3.86
N LEU A 187 -9.64 -22.78 4.53
CA LEU A 187 -8.31 -22.64 3.92
C LEU A 187 -7.60 -23.99 3.75
N SER A 188 -6.69 -24.05 2.78
CA SER A 188 -5.71 -25.11 2.65
C SER A 188 -4.73 -25.15 3.83
N GLY A 189 -4.06 -26.29 4.05
CA GLY A 189 -3.12 -26.45 5.16
C GLY A 189 -2.01 -25.39 5.19
N ARG A 190 -1.44 -25.06 4.02
CA ARG A 190 -0.41 -24.01 3.88
C ARG A 190 -0.97 -22.62 4.22
N SER A 191 -2.13 -22.27 3.67
CA SER A 191 -2.75 -20.97 3.94
C SER A 191 -3.17 -20.81 5.40
N SER A 192 -3.68 -21.87 6.03
CA SER A 192 -3.99 -21.90 7.45
C SER A 192 -2.76 -21.62 8.32
N GLN A 193 -1.61 -22.22 8.00
CA GLN A 193 -0.36 -21.98 8.72
C GLN A 193 0.10 -20.51 8.60
N ILE A 194 0.04 -19.93 7.40
CA ILE A 194 0.38 -18.52 7.18
C ILE A 194 -0.54 -17.61 8.01
N VAL A 195 -1.85 -17.84 7.96
CA VAL A 195 -2.84 -17.05 8.70
C VAL A 195 -2.66 -17.18 10.22
N GLN A 196 -2.37 -18.39 10.73
CA GLN A 196 -2.08 -18.60 12.15
C GLN A 196 -0.82 -17.85 12.59
N TYR A 197 0.24 -17.91 11.80
CA TYR A 197 1.46 -17.15 12.07
C TYR A 197 1.21 -15.65 12.09
N ALA A 198 0.58 -15.12 11.03
CA ALA A 198 0.29 -13.70 10.88
C ALA A 198 -0.65 -13.15 11.99
N SER A 199 -1.57 -13.97 12.49
CA SER A 199 -2.50 -13.58 13.56
C SER A 199 -1.94 -13.74 14.98
N SER A 200 -0.68 -14.17 15.14
CA SER A 200 -0.09 -14.47 16.45
C SER A 200 -0.01 -13.27 17.41
N LYS A 201 0.10 -12.04 16.89
CA LYS A 201 0.05 -10.78 17.68
C LYS A 201 -1.36 -10.22 17.86
N GLY A 202 -2.31 -10.83 17.18
CA GLY A 202 -3.72 -10.53 17.23
C GLY A 202 -4.25 -9.81 16.00
N LEU A 203 -5.58 -9.78 15.89
CA LEU A 203 -6.29 -9.03 14.86
C LEU A 203 -6.59 -7.62 15.37
N GLY A 204 -6.55 -6.66 14.47
CA GLY A 204 -6.81 -5.26 14.77
C GLY A 204 -7.57 -4.56 13.67
N GLY A 205 -7.65 -3.25 13.85
CA GLY A 205 -8.11 -2.34 12.82
C GLY A 205 -7.51 -0.96 13.04
N MET A 206 -7.67 -0.12 12.04
CA MET A 206 -7.12 1.23 12.08
C MET A 206 -8.11 2.24 11.53
N LEU A 207 -8.04 3.43 12.10
CA LEU A 207 -8.65 4.63 11.58
C LEU A 207 -7.58 5.50 10.95
N TYR A 208 -7.84 6.00 9.74
CA TYR A 208 -6.99 7.03 9.13
C TYR A 208 -7.82 8.06 8.38
N TYR A 209 -7.37 9.30 8.41
CA TYR A 209 -7.92 10.36 7.57
C TYR A 209 -7.34 10.28 6.17
N TYR A 210 -8.15 10.61 5.16
CA TYR A 210 -7.69 10.84 3.79
C TYR A 210 -8.43 12.06 3.18
N PRO A 211 -7.76 12.94 2.39
CA PRO A 211 -8.34 14.19 1.89
C PRO A 211 -9.62 14.09 1.05
N GLN A 212 -9.80 12.98 0.34
CA GLN A 212 -10.97 12.70 -0.50
C GLN A 212 -11.40 11.22 -0.36
N LEU A 213 -12.40 10.75 -1.11
CA LEU A 213 -12.64 9.31 -1.19
C LEU A 213 -11.53 8.67 -2.03
N PRO A 214 -10.71 7.75 -1.50
CA PRO A 214 -9.60 7.19 -2.26
C PRO A 214 -10.07 6.15 -3.29
N ILE A 215 -10.48 6.63 -4.47
CA ILE A 215 -10.80 5.80 -5.64
C ILE A 215 -9.49 5.31 -6.26
N ARG A 216 -9.23 3.99 -6.17
CA ARG A 216 -7.99 3.36 -6.64
C ARG A 216 -8.00 3.13 -8.14
N VAL A 217 -6.85 3.29 -8.80
CA VAL A 217 -6.68 3.04 -10.24
C VAL A 217 -7.07 1.61 -10.63
N ALA A 218 -6.83 0.61 -9.78
CA ALA A 218 -7.22 -0.78 -10.07
C ALA A 218 -8.74 -1.00 -10.18
N HIS A 219 -9.55 -0.08 -9.66
CA HIS A 219 -10.99 -0.23 -9.53
C HIS A 219 -11.78 0.56 -10.58
N ILE A 220 -11.17 1.58 -11.21
CA ILE A 220 -11.89 2.52 -12.07
C ILE A 220 -12.46 1.88 -13.34
N ASP A 221 -11.85 0.79 -13.84
CA ASP A 221 -12.38 0.06 -15.01
C ASP A 221 -13.82 -0.40 -14.74
N LEU A 222 -14.06 -0.93 -13.54
CA LEU A 222 -15.37 -1.43 -13.13
C LEU A 222 -16.27 -0.30 -12.63
N GLU A 223 -15.73 0.64 -11.85
CA GLU A 223 -16.53 1.72 -11.27
C GLU A 223 -17.01 2.73 -12.31
N TRP A 224 -16.19 3.04 -13.31
CA TRP A 224 -16.48 4.04 -14.35
C TRP A 224 -16.85 3.42 -15.70
N GLN A 225 -16.90 2.08 -15.77
CA GLN A 225 -17.24 1.31 -16.97
C GLN A 225 -16.36 1.73 -18.16
N LEU A 226 -15.05 1.74 -17.94
CA LEU A 226 -14.10 2.17 -18.96
C LEU A 226 -14.03 1.12 -20.08
N PRO A 227 -13.99 1.55 -21.36
CA PRO A 227 -13.86 0.62 -22.47
C PRO A 227 -12.48 -0.03 -22.46
N ASP A 228 -12.45 -1.33 -22.75
CA ASP A 228 -11.22 -2.06 -23.03
C ASP A 228 -10.84 -1.84 -24.51
N ASN A 229 -9.55 -1.61 -24.78
CA ASN A 229 -8.98 -1.45 -26.13
C ASN A 229 -9.44 -0.21 -26.95
N ASP A 230 -10.02 0.81 -26.31
CA ASP A 230 -10.29 2.12 -26.93
C ASP A 230 -9.66 3.24 -26.09
N TYR A 231 -8.47 3.69 -26.49
CA TYR A 231 -7.75 4.74 -25.76
C TYR A 231 -8.52 6.07 -25.73
N GLN A 232 -9.14 6.48 -26.84
CA GLN A 232 -9.82 7.77 -26.90
C GLN A 232 -11.12 7.75 -26.10
N GLY A 233 -11.90 6.67 -26.22
CA GLY A 233 -13.10 6.47 -25.40
C GLY A 233 -12.78 6.36 -23.91
N ARG A 234 -11.71 5.64 -23.56
CA ARG A 234 -11.22 5.56 -22.18
C ARG A 234 -10.81 6.91 -21.63
N LEU A 235 -9.96 7.65 -22.36
CA LEU A 235 -9.49 8.97 -21.94
C LEU A 235 -10.66 9.94 -21.76
N LYS A 236 -11.67 9.89 -22.64
CA LYS A 236 -12.89 10.67 -22.50
C LYS A 236 -13.61 10.34 -21.18
N LYS A 237 -13.84 9.05 -20.91
CA LYS A 237 -14.51 8.61 -19.66
C LYS A 237 -13.72 8.96 -18.40
N ILE A 238 -12.39 8.93 -18.45
CA ILE A 238 -11.55 9.41 -17.36
C ILE A 238 -11.77 10.90 -17.14
N LYS A 239 -11.74 11.71 -18.21
CA LYS A 239 -12.00 13.15 -18.16
C LYS A 239 -13.40 13.51 -17.65
N ASP A 240 -14.38 12.63 -17.86
CA ASP A 240 -15.73 12.79 -17.31
C ASP A 240 -15.77 12.63 -15.77
N ASN A 241 -14.76 11.98 -15.16
CA ASN A 241 -14.73 11.65 -13.73
C ASN A 241 -13.61 12.36 -12.93
N CYS A 242 -12.48 12.70 -13.56
CA CYS A 242 -11.39 13.44 -12.93
C CYS A 242 -10.52 14.19 -13.98
N ASP A 243 -9.56 14.98 -13.50
CA ASP A 243 -8.52 15.56 -14.36
C ASP A 243 -7.31 14.60 -14.45
N PRO A 244 -7.13 13.89 -15.59
CA PRO A 244 -6.03 12.94 -15.72
C PRO A 244 -4.65 13.59 -15.69
N ALA A 245 -4.51 14.83 -16.17
CA ALA A 245 -3.22 15.52 -16.18
C ALA A 245 -2.83 15.90 -14.75
N SER A 246 -3.79 16.42 -13.98
CA SER A 246 -3.58 16.72 -12.56
C SER A 246 -3.22 15.48 -11.75
N ALA A 247 -3.93 14.35 -11.96
CA ALA A 247 -3.65 13.08 -11.28
C ALA A 247 -2.21 12.60 -11.53
N VAL A 248 -1.80 12.54 -12.81
CA VAL A 248 -0.45 12.08 -13.21
C VAL A 248 0.64 12.99 -12.66
N ASN A 249 0.48 14.31 -12.79
CA ASN A 249 1.44 15.26 -12.26
C ASN A 249 1.57 15.17 -10.74
N THR A 250 0.44 14.98 -10.05
CA THR A 250 0.41 14.87 -8.58
C THR A 250 1.04 13.56 -8.10
N TRP A 251 0.88 12.44 -8.81
CA TRP A 251 1.60 11.20 -8.45
C TRP A 251 3.12 11.36 -8.57
N VAL A 252 3.60 11.96 -9.67
CA VAL A 252 5.04 12.20 -9.87
C VAL A 252 5.58 13.16 -8.81
N ASP A 253 4.84 14.22 -8.49
CA ASP A 253 5.20 15.17 -7.44
C ASP A 253 5.20 14.51 -6.05
N ASN A 254 4.20 13.70 -5.72
CA ASN A 254 4.15 12.98 -4.45
C ASN A 254 5.28 11.95 -4.33
N LEU A 255 5.65 11.26 -5.41
CA LEU A 255 6.85 10.42 -5.44
C LEU A 255 8.11 11.23 -5.12
N ALA A 256 8.30 12.38 -5.79
CA ALA A 256 9.43 13.26 -5.53
C ALA A 256 9.45 13.70 -4.05
N ARG A 257 8.30 14.06 -3.49
CA ARG A 257 8.17 14.48 -2.09
C ARG A 257 8.43 13.36 -1.10
N MET A 258 8.01 12.13 -1.37
CA MET A 258 8.37 10.97 -0.55
C MET A 258 9.88 10.83 -0.46
N LEU A 259 10.58 10.89 -1.60
CA LEU A 259 12.04 10.79 -1.65
C LEU A 259 12.73 11.95 -0.93
N VAL A 260 12.21 13.18 -1.06
CA VAL A 260 12.71 14.37 -0.34
C VAL A 260 12.47 14.23 1.17
N CYS A 261 11.35 13.64 1.58
CA CYS A 261 11.07 13.26 2.97
C CYS A 261 11.88 12.05 3.45
N LYS A 262 12.85 11.57 2.65
CA LYS A 262 13.70 10.41 2.94
C LYS A 262 12.92 9.11 3.16
N MET A 263 11.81 8.98 2.44
CA MET A 263 10.96 7.80 2.42
C MET A 263 11.00 7.15 1.05
N MET A 264 11.39 5.88 1.00
CA MET A 264 11.26 5.05 -0.20
C MET A 264 9.83 4.53 -0.28
N PRO A 265 9.14 4.65 -1.44
CA PRO A 265 7.71 4.32 -1.59
C PRO A 265 7.45 2.81 -1.78
N GLY A 266 8.38 1.98 -1.31
CA GLY A 266 8.42 0.54 -1.48
C GLY A 266 9.66 -0.04 -0.82
N SER A 267 9.74 -1.37 -0.81
CA SER A 267 10.82 -2.13 -0.17
C SER A 267 10.97 -3.48 -0.89
N ILE A 268 12.18 -4.03 -0.93
CA ILE A 268 12.44 -5.31 -1.60
C ILE A 268 11.57 -6.43 -1.01
N GLU A 269 11.35 -6.38 0.31
CA GLU A 269 10.51 -7.30 1.06
C GLU A 269 9.03 -7.25 0.65
N SER A 270 8.59 -6.12 0.08
CA SER A 270 7.22 -5.92 -0.40
C SER A 270 7.04 -6.24 -1.89
N ILE A 271 8.12 -6.59 -2.61
CA ILE A 271 8.03 -6.97 -4.03
C ILE A 271 7.13 -8.19 -4.16
N GLY A 272 6.06 -8.05 -4.94
CA GLY A 272 5.04 -9.09 -5.16
C GLY A 272 3.91 -9.11 -4.12
N ALA A 273 4.09 -8.50 -2.95
CA ALA A 273 3.01 -8.25 -1.99
C ALA A 273 2.28 -6.92 -2.25
N GLY A 274 2.99 -5.96 -2.85
CA GLY A 274 2.45 -4.73 -3.42
C GLY A 274 3.06 -3.46 -2.83
N HIS A 275 3.56 -2.56 -3.69
CA HIS A 275 4.00 -1.22 -3.30
C HIS A 275 2.85 -0.20 -3.28
N CYS A 276 3.05 0.93 -2.60
CA CYS A 276 2.02 1.98 -2.54
C CYS A 276 1.82 2.69 -3.88
N LEU A 277 2.81 2.62 -4.79
CA LEU A 277 2.74 3.22 -6.13
C LEU A 277 1.97 2.38 -7.15
N GLU A 278 1.71 1.11 -6.86
CA GLU A 278 0.99 0.22 -7.77
C GLU A 278 -0.49 0.60 -7.90
N ALA A 279 -1.13 0.20 -9.00
CA ALA A 279 -2.47 0.66 -9.35
C ALA A 279 -3.54 0.32 -8.29
N GLN A 280 -3.35 -0.75 -7.52
CA GLN A 280 -4.24 -1.10 -6.41
C GLN A 280 -4.14 -0.13 -5.23
N ASN A 281 -3.08 0.68 -5.14
CA ASN A 281 -2.80 1.58 -4.03
C ASN A 281 -2.70 3.06 -4.47
N ALA A 282 -2.49 3.32 -5.75
CA ALA A 282 -2.58 4.66 -6.32
C ALA A 282 -4.03 5.14 -6.46
N VAL A 283 -4.29 6.38 -6.05
CA VAL A 283 -5.60 7.02 -6.01
C VAL A 283 -5.72 8.05 -7.13
N VAL A 284 -6.86 8.11 -7.81
CA VAL A 284 -7.10 9.01 -8.96
C VAL A 284 -7.02 10.50 -8.65
N ASP A 285 -6.93 10.89 -7.38
CA ASP A 285 -6.67 12.27 -6.94
C ASP A 285 -5.16 12.59 -6.82
N GLY A 286 -4.30 11.70 -7.33
CA GLY A 286 -2.85 11.84 -7.29
C GLY A 286 -2.19 11.33 -6.01
N GLY A 287 -2.96 10.77 -5.09
CA GLY A 287 -2.44 10.22 -3.84
C GLY A 287 -2.15 8.72 -3.85
N PHE A 288 -1.76 8.20 -2.68
CA PHE A 288 -1.42 6.80 -2.44
C PHE A 288 -2.01 6.32 -1.11
N VAL A 289 -2.38 5.03 -1.03
CA VAL A 289 -2.82 4.35 0.20
C VAL A 289 -2.00 3.07 0.43
N ASP A 290 -2.22 2.38 1.56
CA ASP A 290 -1.47 1.15 1.94
C ASP A 290 0.05 1.40 2.02
N LEU A 291 0.44 2.34 2.88
CA LEU A 291 1.80 2.85 3.02
C LEU A 291 2.74 1.92 3.81
N GLY A 292 2.27 0.76 4.28
CA GLY A 292 3.07 -0.20 5.04
C GLY A 292 4.28 -0.75 4.27
N SER A 293 4.27 -0.68 2.95
CA SER A 293 5.42 -1.10 2.10
C SER A 293 6.57 -0.09 2.06
N MET A 294 6.36 1.14 2.55
CA MET A 294 7.39 2.18 2.57
C MET A 294 8.54 1.82 3.51
N LYS A 295 9.73 2.36 3.21
CA LYS A 295 10.94 2.16 4.02
C LYS A 295 11.67 3.48 4.15
N LYS A 296 12.17 3.80 5.35
CA LYS A 296 12.98 5.01 5.52
C LYS A 296 14.33 4.80 4.86
N PHE A 297 14.93 5.88 4.36
CA PHE A 297 16.26 5.84 3.77
C PHE A 297 17.34 5.35 4.74
N GLU A 298 17.17 5.59 6.05
CA GLU A 298 18.09 5.11 7.10
C GLU A 298 18.06 3.60 7.30
N ASP A 299 16.95 2.94 6.94
CA ASP A 299 16.77 1.50 7.06
C ASP A 299 17.27 0.74 5.82
N ILE A 300 17.66 1.45 4.76
CA ILE A 300 18.22 0.90 3.53
C ILE A 300 19.73 0.78 3.67
N SER A 301 20.21 -0.47 3.78
CA SER A 301 21.56 -0.76 4.27
C SER A 301 22.64 -0.60 3.20
N THR A 302 22.29 -0.69 1.91
CA THR A 302 23.25 -0.69 0.82
C THR A 302 22.87 0.28 -0.30
N ALA A 303 23.87 0.76 -1.05
CA ALA A 303 23.62 1.56 -2.25
C ALA A 303 22.93 0.76 -3.35
N GLN A 304 23.17 -0.56 -3.39
CA GLN A 304 22.50 -1.49 -4.29
C GLN A 304 20.99 -1.51 -4.02
N GLU A 305 20.59 -1.84 -2.79
CA GLU A 305 19.18 -1.90 -2.36
C GLU A 305 18.46 -0.56 -2.62
N PHE A 306 19.13 0.56 -2.33
CA PHE A 306 18.59 1.89 -2.60
C PHE A 306 18.29 2.09 -4.09
N THR A 307 19.24 1.72 -4.96
CA THR A 307 19.13 1.91 -6.41
C THR A 307 18.08 0.98 -7.01
N GLU A 308 18.05 -0.28 -6.59
CA GLU A 308 17.06 -1.28 -7.02
C GLU A 308 15.64 -0.84 -6.64
N THR A 309 15.45 -0.42 -5.39
CA THR A 309 14.12 -0.02 -4.89
C THR A 309 13.65 1.29 -5.51
N LEU A 310 14.54 2.27 -5.72
CA LEU A 310 14.21 3.50 -6.44
C LEU A 310 13.82 3.22 -7.90
N SER A 311 14.55 2.31 -8.57
CA SER A 311 14.24 1.92 -9.93
C SER A 311 12.90 1.20 -10.02
N ALA A 312 12.61 0.29 -9.08
CA ALA A 312 11.33 -0.38 -8.98
C ALA A 312 10.18 0.64 -8.80
N ALA A 313 10.35 1.62 -7.91
CA ALA A 313 9.36 2.67 -7.68
C ALA A 313 9.00 3.47 -8.96
N ILE A 314 10.00 3.81 -9.78
CA ILE A 314 9.78 4.50 -11.06
C ILE A 314 8.98 3.62 -12.03
N ILE A 315 9.32 2.32 -12.10
CA ILE A 315 8.62 1.35 -12.94
C ILE A 315 7.18 1.13 -12.47
N ASP A 316 6.95 1.01 -11.17
CA ASP A 316 5.61 0.83 -10.59
C ASP A 316 4.71 2.02 -10.89
N LEU A 317 5.20 3.24 -10.70
CA LEU A 317 4.44 4.43 -11.03
C LEU A 317 4.16 4.53 -12.54
N SER A 318 5.12 4.14 -13.38
CA SER A 318 4.96 4.12 -14.83
C SER A 318 3.91 3.11 -15.27
N ASN A 319 3.90 1.91 -14.68
CA ASN A 319 2.87 0.89 -14.88
C ASN A 319 1.49 1.39 -14.42
N THR A 320 1.42 2.07 -13.28
CA THR A 320 0.18 2.67 -12.76
C THR A 320 -0.37 3.73 -13.71
N ILE A 321 0.46 4.67 -14.19
CA ILE A 321 0.04 5.71 -15.15
C ILE A 321 -0.43 5.07 -16.45
N ARG A 322 0.31 4.09 -16.96
CA ARG A 322 -0.04 3.35 -18.17
C ARG A 322 -1.36 2.60 -18.01
N MET A 323 -1.59 1.94 -16.88
CA MET A 323 -2.86 1.28 -16.58
C MET A 323 -4.01 2.28 -16.44
N PHE A 324 -3.78 3.42 -15.79
CA PHE A 324 -4.75 4.49 -15.66
C PHE A 324 -5.20 4.97 -17.05
N LEU A 325 -4.26 5.37 -17.91
CA LEU A 325 -4.55 5.99 -19.20
C LEU A 325 -4.97 5.02 -20.30
N ALA A 326 -4.38 3.82 -20.35
CA ALA A 326 -4.51 2.89 -21.47
C ALA A 326 -5.14 1.54 -21.09
N GLY A 327 -5.48 1.34 -19.82
CA GLY A 327 -6.12 0.11 -19.33
C GLY A 327 -5.14 -1.02 -19.04
N ARG A 328 -5.71 -2.15 -18.61
CA ARG A 328 -4.95 -3.31 -18.14
C ARG A 328 -4.09 -3.91 -19.24
N LEU A 329 -2.91 -4.35 -18.83
CA LEU A 329 -2.07 -5.20 -19.65
C LEU A 329 -2.65 -6.60 -19.71
N ALA A 330 -2.52 -7.25 -20.86
CA ALA A 330 -2.62 -8.69 -20.91
C ALA A 330 -1.55 -9.26 -19.97
N ASP A 331 -0.25 -9.05 -20.22
CA ASP A 331 0.83 -9.60 -19.40
C ASP A 331 1.84 -8.54 -18.91
N PRO A 332 1.77 -8.10 -17.64
CA PRO A 332 2.76 -7.21 -17.04
C PRO A 332 4.19 -7.79 -17.01
N VAL A 333 4.35 -9.11 -16.91
CA VAL A 333 5.68 -9.75 -16.91
C VAL A 333 6.28 -9.78 -18.31
N ALA A 334 5.44 -9.90 -19.34
CA ALA A 334 5.89 -9.77 -20.71
C ALA A 334 6.45 -8.36 -20.99
N GLU A 335 5.87 -7.31 -20.39
CA GLU A 335 6.37 -5.94 -20.54
C GLU A 335 7.78 -5.75 -19.95
N TYR A 336 8.19 -6.54 -18.96
CA TYR A 336 9.58 -6.51 -18.50
C TYR A 336 10.54 -7.12 -19.54
N ARG A 337 10.13 -8.22 -20.18
CA ARG A 337 10.97 -8.95 -21.16
C ARG A 337 10.94 -8.34 -22.55
N ASN A 338 9.84 -7.69 -22.90
CA ASN A 338 9.54 -7.08 -24.19
C ASN A 338 8.67 -5.84 -23.95
N PRO A 339 9.27 -4.72 -23.48
CA PRO A 339 8.50 -3.53 -23.13
C PRO A 339 7.83 -2.94 -24.36
N SER A 340 6.54 -2.66 -24.23
CA SER A 340 5.80 -1.92 -25.23
C SER A 340 6.39 -0.52 -25.38
N VAL A 341 6.27 0.04 -26.58
CA VAL A 341 6.66 1.44 -26.88
C VAL A 341 5.96 2.40 -25.91
N MET A 342 4.72 2.11 -25.51
CA MET A 342 3.99 2.90 -24.53
C MET A 342 4.61 2.84 -23.14
N MET A 343 5.06 1.66 -22.69
CA MET A 343 5.75 1.53 -21.40
C MET A 343 7.09 2.27 -21.43
N LEU A 344 7.89 2.11 -22.49
CA LEU A 344 9.16 2.83 -22.65
C LEU A 344 8.97 4.36 -22.59
N HIS A 345 7.98 4.89 -23.32
CA HIS A 345 7.68 6.32 -23.29
C HIS A 345 7.15 6.79 -21.93
N THR A 346 6.29 6.00 -21.28
CA THR A 346 5.76 6.35 -19.95
C THR A 346 6.89 6.41 -18.93
N THR A 347 7.77 5.41 -18.90
CA THR A 347 8.95 5.39 -18.03
C THR A 347 9.87 6.58 -18.28
N PHE A 348 10.15 6.91 -19.54
CA PHE A 348 10.97 8.08 -19.88
C PHE A 348 10.36 9.40 -19.37
N LEU A 349 9.05 9.56 -19.52
CA LEU A 349 8.33 10.76 -19.07
C LEU A 349 8.27 10.86 -17.55
N VAL A 350 8.01 9.75 -16.85
CA VAL A 350 8.02 9.69 -15.38
C VAL A 350 9.41 10.03 -14.87
N TYR A 351 10.45 9.41 -15.42
CA TYR A 351 11.85 9.67 -15.06
C TYR A 351 12.20 11.16 -15.23
N THR A 352 11.93 11.72 -16.41
CA THR A 352 12.23 13.14 -16.71
C THR A 352 11.48 14.09 -15.77
N SER A 353 10.19 13.82 -15.53
CA SER A 353 9.35 14.66 -14.68
C SER A 353 9.75 14.57 -13.21
N LEU A 354 10.06 13.37 -12.72
CA LEU A 354 10.57 13.14 -11.37
C LEU A 354 11.87 13.92 -11.14
N PHE A 355 12.81 13.85 -12.08
CA PHE A 355 14.10 14.54 -11.98
C PHE A 355 13.92 16.05 -11.96
N LYS A 356 13.02 16.57 -12.80
CA LYS A 356 12.66 17.99 -12.79
C LYS A 356 12.10 18.41 -11.42
N SER A 357 11.19 17.63 -10.84
CA SER A 357 10.63 17.92 -9.51
C SER A 357 11.69 17.85 -8.41
N LEU A 358 12.53 16.82 -8.40
CA LEU A 358 13.61 16.68 -7.40
C LEU A 358 14.63 17.82 -7.47
N ARG A 359 15.03 18.23 -8.68
CA ARG A 359 15.92 19.39 -8.88
C ARG A 359 15.28 20.70 -8.42
N SER A 360 13.97 20.84 -8.57
CA SER A 360 13.24 21.99 -8.01
C SER A 360 13.33 22.01 -6.49
N TYR A 361 13.12 20.87 -5.82
CA TYR A 361 13.22 20.78 -4.37
C TYR A 361 14.66 20.96 -3.86
N GLN A 362 15.66 20.54 -4.63
CA GLN A 362 17.08 20.69 -4.28
C GLN A 362 17.51 22.15 -4.09
N GLN A 363 16.77 23.12 -4.62
CA GLN A 363 17.05 24.56 -4.44
C GLN A 363 16.85 25.01 -2.98
N GLU A 364 15.96 24.34 -2.25
CA GLU A 364 15.58 24.70 -0.88
C GLU A 364 15.88 23.58 0.14
N ILE A 365 16.02 22.34 -0.33
CA ILE A 365 16.15 21.15 0.51
C ILE A 365 17.39 20.36 0.10
N THR A 366 18.26 20.07 1.08
CA THR A 366 19.39 19.16 0.86
C THR A 366 18.90 17.72 0.68
N LEU A 367 19.12 17.15 -0.50
CA LEU A 367 18.77 15.76 -0.80
C LEU A 367 19.72 14.77 -0.09
N ASP A 368 19.23 13.55 0.15
CA ASP A 368 20.08 12.43 0.57
C ASP A 368 21.21 12.22 -0.45
N ALA A 369 22.43 11.95 0.02
CA ALA A 369 23.61 11.85 -0.84
C ALA A 369 23.47 10.78 -1.93
N ARG A 370 22.78 9.66 -1.64
CA ARG A 370 22.51 8.61 -2.63
C ARG A 370 21.54 9.10 -3.70
N LEU A 371 20.50 9.84 -3.29
CA LEU A 371 19.53 10.43 -4.21
C LEU A 371 20.16 11.54 -5.06
N ALA A 372 20.96 12.42 -4.47
CA ALA A 372 21.71 13.43 -5.19
C ALA A 372 22.66 12.79 -6.22
N ALA A 373 23.41 11.77 -5.81
CA ALA A 373 24.29 11.02 -6.71
C ALA A 373 23.53 10.30 -7.84
N PHE A 374 22.27 9.93 -7.62
CA PHE A 374 21.40 9.36 -8.65
C PHE A 374 20.92 10.42 -9.67
N LEU A 375 20.79 11.68 -9.26
CA LEU A 375 20.38 12.80 -10.13
C LEU A 375 21.54 13.41 -10.93
N ASP A 376 22.76 13.32 -10.39
CA ASP A 376 23.98 13.93 -10.93
C ASP A 376 24.72 12.99 -11.91
N GLN A 377 23.99 12.15 -12.64
CA GLN A 377 24.55 11.33 -13.72
C GLN A 377 25.00 12.23 -14.88
N GLN A 378 26.31 12.36 -15.08
CA GLN A 378 26.92 13.24 -16.08
C GLN A 378 27.59 12.46 -17.23
N SER A 379 27.93 11.20 -17.02
CA SER A 379 28.71 10.39 -17.95
C SER A 379 28.13 8.99 -18.02
N LEU A 380 27.41 8.72 -19.11
CA LEU A 380 26.69 7.46 -19.31
C LEU A 380 27.56 6.23 -18.97
N PHE A 381 28.81 6.19 -19.45
CA PHE A 381 29.67 5.04 -19.18
C PHE A 381 30.09 4.94 -17.71
N GLN A 382 30.48 6.06 -17.09
CA GLN A 382 30.90 6.05 -15.68
C GLN A 382 29.73 5.77 -14.74
N ASP A 383 28.54 6.27 -15.08
CA ASP A 383 27.31 6.05 -14.34
C ASP A 383 26.83 4.60 -14.48
N LEU A 384 26.95 4.02 -15.68
CA LEU A 384 26.74 2.59 -15.91
C LEU A 384 27.75 1.75 -15.15
N ASP A 385 29.04 2.07 -15.21
CA ASP A 385 30.10 1.35 -14.48
C ASP A 385 29.87 1.39 -12.97
N LYS A 386 29.51 2.54 -12.41
CA LYS A 386 29.15 2.70 -11.00
C LYS A 386 27.90 1.89 -10.63
N THR A 387 26.86 1.95 -11.47
CA THR A 387 25.62 1.20 -11.25
C THR A 387 25.87 -0.29 -11.31
N TYR A 388 26.61 -0.76 -12.32
CA TYR A 388 26.96 -2.18 -12.47
C TYR A 388 27.89 -2.63 -11.36
N SER A 389 28.83 -1.80 -10.92
CA SER A 389 29.68 -2.11 -9.76
C SER A 389 28.88 -2.23 -8.47
N ALA A 390 27.79 -1.46 -8.32
CA ALA A 390 26.88 -1.57 -7.18
C ALA A 390 25.98 -2.82 -7.26
N LEU A 391 25.50 -3.18 -8.45
CA LEU A 391 24.66 -4.36 -8.67
C LEU A 391 25.45 -5.69 -8.69
N TYR A 392 26.74 -5.61 -9.03
CA TYR A 392 27.66 -6.75 -9.15
C TYR A 392 28.92 -6.49 -8.32
N PRO A 393 28.82 -6.40 -6.99
CA PRO A 393 29.98 -6.16 -6.15
C PRO A 393 31.01 -7.27 -6.33
N LYS A 394 32.31 -6.93 -6.33
CA LYS A 394 33.37 -7.93 -6.35
C LYS A 394 33.23 -8.79 -5.09
N HIS A 395 32.88 -10.05 -5.27
CA HIS A 395 33.09 -11.03 -4.22
C HIS A 395 34.60 -11.20 -4.07
N ASP A 396 35.16 -10.77 -2.94
CA ASP A 396 36.47 -11.24 -2.51
C ASP A 396 36.32 -12.73 -2.22
N ILE A 397 36.37 -13.53 -3.27
CA ILE A 397 36.51 -14.97 -3.14
C ILE A 397 37.94 -15.17 -2.66
N ASN A 398 38.13 -15.09 -1.35
CA ASN A 398 39.22 -15.77 -0.67
C ASN A 398 39.02 -17.26 -0.93
N ILE A 399 39.39 -17.71 -2.13
CA ILE A 399 39.68 -19.11 -2.38
C ILE A 399 40.91 -19.37 -1.53
N ALA A 400 40.68 -19.74 -0.27
CA ALA A 400 41.67 -20.44 0.51
C ALA A 400 42.03 -21.66 -0.34
N HIS A 401 43.13 -21.56 -1.08
CA HIS A 401 43.76 -22.71 -1.70
C HIS A 401 44.17 -23.63 -0.54
N ASN A 402 43.25 -24.50 -0.13
CA ASN A 402 43.59 -25.70 0.61
C ASN A 402 44.57 -26.45 -0.30
N LYS A 403 45.86 -26.28 -0.01
CA LYS A 403 46.92 -27.10 -0.58
C LYS A 403 46.48 -28.55 -0.40
N PRO A 404 46.44 -29.37 -1.46
CA PRO A 404 46.15 -30.78 -1.30
C PRO A 404 47.20 -31.35 -0.35
N GLY A 405 46.72 -31.86 0.79
CA GLY A 405 47.54 -32.57 1.75
C GLY A 405 48.22 -33.73 1.03
N SER A 406 49.54 -33.68 1.00
CA SER A 406 50.41 -34.77 0.59
C SER A 406 50.28 -35.92 1.59
N ASN A 407 49.25 -36.76 1.45
CA ASN A 407 49.26 -38.08 2.03
C ASN A 407 50.04 -38.99 1.08
N GLY A 408 51.36 -39.01 1.28
CA GLY A 408 52.19 -40.11 0.84
C GLY A 408 51.89 -41.33 1.71
N THR A 409 51.41 -42.39 1.09
CA THR A 409 51.59 -43.76 1.56
C THR A 409 52.17 -44.55 0.41
N SER A 410 53.46 -44.82 0.52
CA SER A 410 54.17 -45.88 -0.19
C SER A 410 53.77 -47.24 0.40
N LEU A 411 53.63 -48.20 -0.52
CA LEU A 411 53.65 -49.68 -0.40
C LEU A 411 53.65 -50.31 1.00
#